data_AF-A0A5C7K5P2-F1
#
_entry.id   AF-A0A5C7K5P2-F1
#
_cell.length_a   1.000
_cell.length_b   1.000
_cell.length_c   1.000
_cell.angle_alpha   90.00
_cell.angle_beta   90.00
_cell.angle_gamma   90.00
#
_symmetry.space_group_name_H-M   'P 1'
#
loop_
_entity.id
_entity.type
_entity.pdbx_description
1 polymer ?
#
loop_
_entity_poly.entity_id
_entity_poly.type
_entity_poly.pdbx_seq_one_letter_code
_entity_poly.pdbx_strand_id
1 'polypeptide(L)' 'MTPREQALHYPGLDMLASAVVLVDGECSICYMNPAAENLVAASIKTLRGKPLQEVLHYSHSLQTALDEAIGKRW' A
#
# COMPACT_ATOMS: atom_id res chain seq x y z
N MET A 1 -24.77 6.49 7.34
CA MET A 1 -23.98 5.58 6.49
C MET A 1 -22.60 6.20 6.31
N THR A 2 -21.58 5.59 6.89
CA THR A 2 -20.19 6.10 6.99
C THR A 2 -19.49 6.02 5.63
N PRO A 3 -18.73 7.04 5.16
CA PRO A 3 -18.14 7.04 3.81
C PRO A 3 -16.88 6.17 3.64
N ARG A 4 -16.54 5.27 4.57
CA ARG A 4 -15.19 4.69 4.66
C ARG A 4 -14.93 3.42 3.86
N GLU A 5 -15.88 2.94 3.07
CA GLU A 5 -15.72 1.69 2.30
C GLU A 5 -16.13 1.81 0.82
N GLN A 6 -15.91 2.98 0.21
CA GLN A 6 -15.77 2.97 -1.24
C GLN A 6 -14.44 2.26 -1.52
N ALA A 7 -14.50 1.09 -2.13
CA ALA A 7 -13.34 0.49 -2.79
C ALA A 7 -12.76 1.58 -3.68
N LEU A 8 -11.65 2.18 -3.25
CA LEU A 8 -11.00 3.28 -3.94
C LEU A 8 -10.45 2.71 -5.25
N HIS A 9 -11.29 2.70 -6.27
CA HIS A 9 -10.93 2.28 -7.62
C HIS A 9 -10.28 3.50 -8.25
N TYR A 10 -8.96 3.45 -8.38
CA TYR A 10 -8.17 4.51 -9.00
C TYR A 10 -7.83 4.08 -10.43
N PRO A 11 -8.73 4.30 -11.41
CA PRO A 11 -8.53 3.78 -12.77
C PRO A 11 -7.23 4.27 -13.42
N GLY A 12 -6.75 5.46 -13.04
CA GLY A 12 -5.44 5.96 -13.47
C GLY A 12 -4.25 5.19 -12.89
N LEU A 13 -4.35 4.68 -11.65
CA LEU A 13 -3.30 3.87 -11.02
C LEU A 13 -3.36 2.41 -11.48
N ASP A 14 -4.55 1.90 -11.79
CA ASP A 14 -4.74 0.54 -12.30
C ASP A 14 -4.14 0.36 -13.70
N MET A 15 -4.06 1.43 -14.49
CA MET A 15 -3.46 1.44 -15.83
C MET A 15 -1.93 1.59 -15.81
N LEU A 16 -1.31 1.81 -14.64
CA LEU A 16 0.14 1.92 -14.53
C LEU A 16 0.79 0.55 -14.57
N ALA A 17 1.83 0.41 -15.40
CA ALA A 17 2.70 -0.76 -15.40
C ALA A 17 3.61 -0.82 -14.14
N SER A 18 3.71 0.27 -13.39
CA SER A 18 4.51 0.35 -12.16
C SER A 18 3.70 -0.06 -10.94
N ALA A 19 4.32 -0.76 -9.99
CA ALA A 19 3.68 -1.19 -8.76
C ALA A 19 3.44 0.01 -7.82
N VAL A 20 2.19 0.23 -7.43
CA VAL A 20 1.77 1.29 -6.50
C VAL A 20 1.09 0.68 -5.29
N VAL A 21 1.57 1.03 -4.11
CA VAL A 21 1.00 0.63 -2.82
C VAL A 21 0.70 1.88 -2.02
N LEU A 22 -0.53 2.02 -1.55
CA LEU A 22 -0.94 3.05 -0.62
C LEU A 22 -0.92 2.47 0.80
N VAL A 23 -0.24 3.16 1.71
CA VAL A 23 -0.17 2.81 3.13
C VAL A 23 -0.74 3.94 3.99
N ASP A 24 -1.33 3.58 5.13
CA ASP A 24 -1.79 4.54 6.14
C ASP A 24 -0.62 5.06 7.01
N GLY A 25 -0.91 5.98 7.94
CA GLY A 25 0.05 6.49 8.93
C GLY A 25 0.66 5.41 9.84
N GLU A 26 0.04 4.23 9.95
CA GLU A 26 0.59 3.07 10.66
C GLU A 26 1.32 2.10 9.72
N CYS A 27 1.73 2.54 8.51
CA CYS A 27 2.37 1.72 7.48
C CYS A 27 1.57 0.46 7.07
N SER A 28 0.24 0.56 7.18
CA SER A 28 -0.70 -0.52 6.89
C SER A 28 -1.30 -0.36 5.49
N ILE A 29 -1.40 -1.44 4.72
CA ILE A 29 -1.81 -1.37 3.31
C ILE A 29 -3.28 -0.98 3.18
N CYS A 30 -3.56 0.11 2.48
CA CYS A 30 -4.90 0.61 2.19
C CYS A 30 -5.38 0.25 0.78
N TYR A 31 -4.47 0.28 -0.20
CA TYR A 31 -4.75 0.02 -1.62
C TYR A 31 -3.49 -0.48 -2.33
N MET A 32 -3.68 -1.32 -3.34
CA MET A 32 -2.64 -1.78 -4.26
C MET A 32 -3.23 -1.82 -5.67
N ASN A 33 -2.44 -1.42 -6.66
CA ASN A 33 -2.82 -1.59 -8.06
C ASN A 33 -2.51 -3.04 -8.54
N PRO A 34 -3.04 -3.48 -9.70
CA PRO A 34 -2.81 -4.82 -10.22
C PRO A 34 -1.34 -5.16 -10.43
N ALA A 35 -0.52 -4.18 -10.81
CA ALA A 35 0.93 -4.37 -10.95
C ALA A 35 1.60 -4.71 -9.62
N ALA A 36 1.19 -4.06 -8.53
CA ALA A 36 1.63 -4.40 -7.18
C ALA A 36 1.13 -5.77 -6.76
N GLU A 37 -0.16 -6.09 -6.93
CA GLU A 37 -0.70 -7.42 -6.62
C GLU A 37 0.07 -8.54 -7.35
N ASN A 38 0.44 -8.32 -8.62
CA ASN A 38 1.26 -9.25 -9.39
C ASN A 38 2.69 -9.36 -8.85
N LEU A 39 3.29 -8.25 -8.39
CA LEU A 39 4.63 -8.25 -7.79
C LEU A 39 4.66 -9.06 -6.48
N VAL A 40 3.64 -8.91 -5.63
CA VAL A 40 3.58 -9.60 -4.33
C VAL A 40 2.92 -10.98 -4.41
N ALA A 41 2.38 -11.34 -5.58
CA ALA A 41 1.61 -12.57 -5.81
C ALA A 41 0.45 -12.78 -4.81
N ALA A 42 -0.14 -11.68 -4.33
CA ALA A 42 -1.17 -11.68 -3.31
C ALA A 42 -2.18 -10.56 -3.57
N SER A 43 -3.46 -10.84 -3.31
CA SER A 43 -4.52 -9.87 -3.58
C SER A 43 -4.71 -8.88 -2.45
N ILE A 44 -5.00 -7.62 -2.80
CA ILE A 44 -5.30 -6.53 -1.86
C ILE A 44 -6.42 -6.92 -0.89
N LYS A 45 -7.39 -7.74 -1.31
CA LYS A 45 -8.49 -8.20 -0.44
C LYS A 45 -8.00 -8.96 0.80
N THR A 46 -6.89 -9.67 0.70
CA THR A 46 -6.29 -10.45 1.78
C THR A 46 -5.24 -9.64 2.55
N LEU A 47 -4.66 -8.64 1.90
CA LEU A 47 -3.57 -7.82 2.44
C LEU A 47 -4.03 -6.50 3.07
N ARG A 48 -5.27 -6.08 2.81
CA ARG A 48 -5.83 -4.83 3.33
C ARG A 48 -5.77 -4.80 4.85
N GLY A 49 -5.18 -3.74 5.41
CA GLY A 49 -5.01 -3.56 6.84
C GLY A 49 -3.83 -4.33 7.44
N LYS A 50 -3.08 -5.12 6.65
CA LYS A 50 -1.83 -5.72 7.12
C LYS A 50 -0.68 -4.71 7.06
N PRO A 51 0.28 -4.79 7.99
CA PRO A 51 1.49 -3.99 7.91
C PRO A 51 2.30 -4.40 6.67
N LEU A 52 2.85 -3.41 5.96
CA LEU A 52 3.62 -3.65 4.72
C LEU A 52 4.79 -4.64 4.95
N GLN A 53 5.36 -4.66 6.15
CA GLN A 53 6.45 -5.56 6.54
C GLN A 53 6.08 -7.05 6.51
N GLU A 54 4.83 -7.39 6.79
CA GLU A 54 4.38 -8.79 6.72
C GLU A 54 4.19 -9.25 5.27
N VAL A 55 4.07 -8.31 4.35
CA VAL A 55 3.70 -8.54 2.96
C VAL A 55 4.93 -8.52 2.05
N LEU A 56 5.85 -7.60 2.32
CA LEU A 56 7.09 -7.43 1.59
C LEU A 56 8.25 -7.35 2.58
N HIS A 57 9.24 -8.22 2.37
CA HIS A 57 10.52 -8.10 3.06
C HIS A 57 11.35 -7.05 2.32
N TYR A 58 11.51 -5.88 2.93
CA TYR A 58 12.32 -4.79 2.40
C TYR A 58 13.49 -4.44 3.32
N SER A 59 14.45 -3.68 2.80
CA SER A 59 15.64 -3.30 3.55
C SER A 59 15.32 -2.32 4.67
N HIS A 60 16.15 -2.34 5.74
CA HIS A 60 16.01 -1.41 6.86
C HIS A 60 16.04 0.06 6.39
N SER A 61 16.81 0.38 5.34
CA SER A 61 16.84 1.71 4.74
C SER A 61 15.47 2.17 4.23
N LEU A 62 14.69 1.28 3.61
CA LEU A 62 13.33 1.61 3.16
C LEU A 62 12.38 1.78 4.36
N GLN A 63 12.56 0.98 5.42
CA GLN A 63 11.80 1.15 6.66
C GLN A 63 12.01 2.52 7.29
N THR A 64 13.26 2.96 7.41
CA THR A 64 13.59 4.28 7.93
C THR A 64 13.01 5.39 7.04
N ALA A 65 13.05 5.25 5.72
CA ALA A 65 12.48 6.23 4.81
C ALA A 65 10.94 6.33 4.96
N LEU A 66 10.25 5.21 5.18
CA LEU A 66 8.81 5.18 5.43
C LEU A 66 8.46 5.84 6.77
N ASP A 67 9.19 5.49 7.84
CA ASP A 67 9.03 6.09 9.17
C ASP A 67 9.25 7.61 9.14
N GLU A 68 10.31 8.05 8.47
CA GLU A 68 10.60 9.46 8.26
C GLU A 68 9.51 10.18 7.45
N ALA A 69 8.98 9.55 6.40
CA ALA A 69 7.91 10.14 5.59
C ALA A 69 6.60 10.29 6.39
N ILE A 70 6.26 9.29 7.21
CA ILE A 70 5.08 9.31 8.10
C ILE A 70 5.28 10.36 9.21
N GLY A 71 6.45 10.36 9.85
CA GLY A 71 6.79 11.27 10.96
C GLY A 71 6.90 12.73 10.52
N LYS A 72 7.39 12.99 9.31
CA LYS A 72 7.55 14.35 8.77
C LYS A 72 6.27 14.98 8.21
N ARG A 73 5.15 14.24 8.14
CA ARG A 73 3.83 14.72 7.68
C ARG A 73 3.95 15.66 6.47
N TRP A 74 4.51 15.15 5.37
CA TRP A 74 4.60 15.90 4.12
C TRP A 74 3.22 16.31 3.59
#